data_AF-A0A933MWU1-F1
#
_entry.id   AF-A0A933MWU1-F1
#
_cell.length_a   1.000
_cell.length_b   1.000
_cell.length_c   1.000
_cell.angle_alpha   90.00
_cell.angle_beta   90.00
_cell.angle_gamma   90.00
#
_symmetry.space_group_name_H-M   'P 1'
#
loop_
_entity.id
_entity.type
_entity.pdbx_description
1 polymer ?
#
loop_
_entity_poly.entity_id
_entity_poly.type
_entity_poly.pdbx_seq_one_letter_code
_entity_poly.pdbx_strand_id
1 'polypeptide(L)'
;MGIEIADQELVHQIERIAQREGRAEIQVIAEAVRLYEAKAQPADSRSFLLAIADLGSSGHEDIAERAEEILASEIDPLHGWNIKGETR
;
A
#
# COMPACT_ATOMS: atom_id res chain seq x y z
N MET A 1 -7.57 -37.87 5.09
CA MET A 1 -7.54 -36.40 4.98
C MET A 1 -7.46 -36.10 3.48
N GLY A 2 -8.59 -35.81 2.84
CA GLY A 2 -8.63 -35.57 1.40
C GLY A 2 -8.16 -34.15 1.11
N ILE A 3 -7.31 -33.98 0.09
CA ILE A 3 -6.98 -32.66 -0.42
C ILE A 3 -8.23 -32.19 -1.18
N GLU A 4 -9.01 -31.30 -0.56
CA GLU A 4 -10.09 -30.62 -1.27
C GLU A 4 -9.45 -29.63 -2.24
N ILE A 5 -9.48 -29.99 -3.52
CA ILE A 5 -9.07 -29.09 -4.60
C ILE A 5 -10.16 -28.02 -4.72
N ALA A 6 -9.87 -26.82 -4.23
CA ALA A 6 -10.80 -25.70 -4.16
C ALA A 6 -11.27 -25.20 -5.54
N ASP A 7 -10.51 -25.49 -6.60
CA ASP A 7 -10.82 -25.03 -7.96
C ASP A 7 -10.57 -26.14 -8.99
N GLN A 8 -11.67 -26.78 -9.42
CA GLN A 8 -11.65 -27.84 -10.44
C GLN A 8 -11.39 -27.28 -11.84
N GLU A 9 -11.73 -26.02 -12.10
CA GLU A 9 -11.50 -25.40 -13.40
C GLU A 9 -10.00 -25.18 -13.62
N LEU A 10 -9.30 -24.71 -12.59
CA LEU A 10 -7.85 -24.51 -12.63
C LEU A 10 -7.10 -25.83 -12.88
N VAL A 11 -7.51 -26.92 -12.24
CA VAL A 11 -6.92 -28.25 -12.48
C VAL A 11 -7.09 -28.67 -13.93
N HIS A 12 -8.31 -28.54 -14.46
CA HIS A 12 -8.58 -28.88 -15.85
C HIS A 12 -7.77 -28.02 -16.84
N GLN A 13 -7.56 -26.75 -16.52
CA GLN A 13 -6.71 -25.87 -17.32
C GLN A 13 -5.24 -26.31 -17.31
N ILE A 14 -4.71 -26.70 -16.15
CA ILE A 14 -3.33 -27.20 -16.01
C ILE A 14 -3.16 -28.48 -16.83
N GLU A 15 -4.07 -29.45 -16.71
CA GLU A 15 -4.04 -30.71 -17.46
C GLU A 15 -4.05 -30.46 -18.97
N ARG A 16 -4.93 -29.57 -19.44
CA ARG A 16 -5.03 -29.23 -20.86
C ARG A 16 -3.75 -28.59 -21.39
N ILE A 17 -3.12 -27.71 -20.61
CA ILE A 17 -1.85 -27.07 -20.99
C ILE A 17 -0.72 -28.11 -21.02
N ALA A 18 -0.62 -28.93 -19.98
CA ALA A 18 0.36 -30.02 -19.88
C ALA A 18 0.27 -30.98 -21.08
N GLN A 19 -0.95 -31.39 -21.44
CA GLN A 19 -1.19 -32.28 -22.56
C GLN A 19 -0.87 -31.63 -23.92
N ARG A 20 -1.23 -30.36 -24.11
CA ARG A 20 -0.92 -29.61 -25.33
C ARG A 20 0.58 -29.43 -25.54
N GLU A 21 1.33 -29.22 -24.45
CA GLU A 21 2.76 -28.90 -24.49
C GLU A 21 3.66 -30.13 -24.29
N GLY A 22 3.09 -31.30 -24.02
CA GLY A 22 3.83 -32.54 -23.78
C GLY A 22 4.72 -32.48 -22.53
N ARG A 23 4.30 -31.72 -21.51
CA ARG A 23 5.04 -31.48 -20.27
C ARG A 23 4.25 -32.02 -19.08
N ALA A 24 4.96 -32.32 -17.99
CA ALA A 24 4.30 -32.69 -16.74
C ALA A 24 3.60 -31.47 -16.10
N GLU A 25 2.48 -31.69 -15.42
CA GLU A 25 1.67 -30.65 -14.77
C GLU A 25 2.50 -29.82 -13.79
N ILE A 26 3.41 -30.47 -13.06
CA ILE A 26 4.32 -29.79 -12.13
C ILE A 26 5.22 -28.76 -12.81
N GLN A 27 5.59 -28.96 -14.08
CA GLN A 27 6.40 -28.01 -14.82
C GLN A 27 5.59 -26.78 -15.22
N VAL A 28 4.32 -26.98 -15.58
CA VAL A 28 3.37 -25.90 -15.88
C VAL A 28 3.14 -25.06 -14.63
N ILE A 29 2.93 -25.71 -13.49
CA ILE A 29 2.76 -25.03 -12.18
C ILE A 29 4.03 -24.26 -11.82
N ALA A 30 5.20 -24.88 -11.90
CA ALA A 30 6.47 -24.23 -11.57
C ALA A 30 6.75 -23.01 -12.45
N GLU A 31 6.34 -23.05 -13.72
CA GLU A 31 6.44 -21.92 -14.63
C GLU A 31 5.45 -20.81 -14.30
N ALA A 32 4.19 -21.16 -14.04
CA ALA A 32 3.16 -20.20 -13.65
C ALA A 32 3.55 -19.44 -12.37
N VAL A 33 4.08 -20.15 -11.36
CA VAL A 33 4.59 -19.53 -10.12
C VAL A 33 5.73 -18.57 -10.40
N ARG A 34 6.73 -18.97 -11.20
CA ARG A 34 7.85 -18.07 -11.56
C ARG A 34 7.38 -16.80 -12.27
N LEU A 35 6.45 -16.92 -13.22
CA LEU A 35 5.89 -15.78 -13.95
C LEU A 35 5.09 -14.86 -13.03
N TYR A 36 4.33 -15.44 -12.10
CA TYR A 36 3.58 -14.67 -11.11
C TYR A 36 4.52 -13.91 -10.17
N GLU A 37 5.55 -14.55 -9.63
CA GLU A 37 6.55 -13.91 -8.76
C GLU A 37 7.30 -12.78 -9.47
N ALA A 38 7.71 -13.01 -10.73
CA ALA A 38 8.37 -11.99 -11.54
C ALA A 38 7.46 -10.77 -11.79
N LYS A 39 6.15 -10.99 -11.93
CA LYS A 39 5.14 -9.91 -12.11
C LYS A 39 4.74 -9.25 -10.78
N ALA A 40 4.80 -10.00 -9.68
CA ALA A 40 4.48 -9.52 -8.34
C ALA A 40 5.59 -8.65 -7.73
N GLN A 41 6.79 -8.61 -8.34
CA GLN A 41 7.77 -7.59 -8.02
C GLN A 41 7.24 -6.23 -8.47
N PRO A 42 6.97 -5.29 -7.54
CA PRO A 42 6.58 -3.95 -7.92
C PRO A 42 7.73 -3.33 -8.72
N ALA A 43 7.40 -2.77 -9.89
CA ALA A 43 8.34 -2.04 -10.75
C ALA A 43 9.05 -0.88 -10.03
N ASP A 44 8.54 -0.48 -8.87
CA ASP A 44 9.15 0.46 -7.93
C ASP A 44 9.56 -0.28 -6.65
N SER A 45 10.65 -1.04 -6.72
CA SER A 45 11.37 -1.53 -5.54
C SER A 45 12.22 -0.41 -4.91
N ARG A 46 11.76 0.85 -4.95
CA ARG A 46 12.32 1.88 -4.07
C ARG A 46 12.01 1.42 -2.66
N SER A 47 13.05 0.98 -1.95
CA SER A 47 12.97 0.54 -0.56
C SER A 47 12.04 1.48 0.20
N PHE A 48 11.12 0.94 0.99
CA PHE A 48 10.23 1.74 1.85
C PHE A 48 11.03 2.82 2.60
N LEU A 49 12.25 2.49 3.04
CA LEU A 49 13.17 3.41 3.70
C LEU A 49 13.66 4.55 2.80
N LEU A 50 13.86 4.31 1.50
CA LEU A 50 14.18 5.35 0.53
C LEU A 50 12.96 6.22 0.21
N ALA A 51 11.76 5.63 0.16
CA ALA A 51 10.52 6.35 -0.10
C ALA A 51 10.17 7.34 1.03
N ILE A 52 10.60 7.06 2.27
CA ILE A 52 10.39 7.94 3.43
C ILE A 52 11.61 8.80 3.78
N ALA A 53 12.77 8.60 3.15
CA ALA A 53 14.00 9.35 3.48
C ALA A 53 13.86 10.86 3.27
N ASP A 54 13.03 11.27 2.31
CA ASP A 54 12.77 12.68 1.99
C ASP A 54 11.53 13.23 2.73
N LEU A 55 10.86 12.44 3.56
CA LEU A 55 9.73 12.91 4.36
C LEU A 55 10.23 13.92 5.40
N GLY A 56 9.82 15.18 5.26
CA GLY A 56 10.29 16.29 6.08
C GLY A 56 11.36 17.16 5.40
N SER A 57 11.85 16.79 4.21
CA SER A 57 12.80 17.60 3.44
C SER A 57 12.10 18.53 2.43
N SER A 58 11.01 19.20 2.84
CA SER A 58 10.23 20.06 1.94
C SER A 58 10.92 21.40 1.63
N GLY A 59 11.99 21.76 2.37
CA GLY A 59 12.64 23.07 2.29
C GLY A 59 11.74 24.23 2.76
N HIS A 60 10.55 23.92 3.27
CA HIS A 60 9.64 24.87 3.89
C HIS A 60 9.89 24.87 5.40
N GLU A 61 9.69 26.02 6.02
CA GLU A 61 9.76 26.19 7.47
C GLU A 61 8.84 25.18 8.19
N ASP A 62 9.30 24.68 9.33
CA ASP A 62 8.53 23.70 10.10
C ASP A 62 7.24 24.36 10.61
N ILE A 63 6.09 23.84 10.16
CA ILE A 63 4.77 24.33 10.56
C ILE A 63 4.59 24.22 12.08
N ALA A 64 5.29 23.31 12.75
CA ALA A 64 5.27 23.18 14.20
C ALA A 64 5.77 24.44 14.93
N GLU A 65 6.70 25.22 14.34
CA GLU A 65 7.20 26.46 14.93
C GLU A 65 6.15 27.58 14.92
N ARG A 66 5.15 27.48 14.04
CA ARG A 66 4.08 28.48 13.85
C ARG A 66 2.73 28.03 14.42
N ALA A 67 2.72 26.97 15.22
CA ALA A 67 1.49 26.38 15.76
C ALA A 67 0.59 27.42 16.44
N GLU A 68 1.14 28.28 17.31
CA GLU A 68 0.38 29.32 18.02
C GLU A 68 -0.19 30.41 17.10
N GLU A 69 0.57 30.81 16.06
CA GLU A 69 0.11 31.78 15.07
C GLU A 69 -1.05 31.22 14.24
N ILE A 70 -0.93 29.95 13.84
CA ILE A 70 -1.95 29.24 13.06
C ILE A 70 -3.23 29.13 13.89
N LEU A 71 -3.13 28.61 15.11
CA LEU A 71 -4.27 28.45 16.02
C LEU A 71 -4.94 29.79 16.35
N ALA A 72 -4.19 30.88 16.45
CA ALA A 72 -4.74 32.21 16.68
C ALA A 72 -5.48 32.79 15.44
N SER A 73 -5.13 32.33 14.24
CA SER A 73 -5.75 32.74 12.98
C SER A 73 -6.96 31.90 12.56
N GLU A 74 -7.24 30.81 13.27
CA GLU A 74 -8.37 29.94 12.99
C GLU A 74 -9.70 30.60 13.40
N ILE A 75 -10.71 30.44 12.54
CA ILE A 75 -12.05 31.01 12.71
C ILE A 75 -12.79 30.37 13.91
N ASP A 76 -12.39 29.16 14.32
CA ASP A 76 -12.98 28.44 15.46
C ASP A 76 -11.87 27.76 16.30
N PRO A 77 -11.20 28.50 17.20
CA PRO A 77 -10.08 27.97 17.97
C PRO A 77 -10.55 26.93 19.01
N LEU A 78 -9.84 25.80 19.09
CA LEU A 78 -10.12 24.66 19.98
C LEU A 78 -10.21 25.00 21.50
N HIS A 79 -9.75 26.19 21.91
CA HIS A 79 -9.78 26.63 23.31
C HIS A 79 -10.98 27.49 23.70
N GLY A 80 -11.98 27.62 22.82
CA GLY A 80 -13.26 28.23 23.14
C GLY A 80 -13.21 29.76 23.23
N TRP A 81 -14.34 30.39 22.93
CA TRP A 81 -14.52 31.83 23.09
C TRP A 81 -14.42 32.20 24.56
N ASN A 82 -13.24 32.65 25.00
CA ASN A 82 -13.16 33.43 26.22
C ASN A 82 -13.77 34.80 25.91
N ILE A 83 -15.11 34.85 25.93
CA ILE A 83 -15.88 36.09 25.94
C ILE A 83 -15.45 36.79 27.23
N LYS A 84 -14.41 37.62 27.14
CA LYS A 84 -14.14 38.63 28.15
C LYS A 84 -15.40 39.49 28.16
N GLY A 85 -16.17 39.28 29.23
CA GLY A 85 -17.46 39.89 29.45
C GLY A 85 -17.40 41.40 29.30
N GLU A 86 -18.51 41.92 28.82
CA GLU A 86 -19.02 43.28 28.97
C GLU A 86 -18.22 44.14 29.97
N THR A 87 -17.41 45.07 29.44
CA THR A 87 -17.08 46.28 30.18
C THR A 87 -18.24 47.25 30.00
N ARG A 88 -19.12 47.30 31.01
CA ARG A 88 -19.91 48.50 31.30
C ARG A 88 -19.06 49.51 32.05
#